data_AF-A0A7J6T1Y7-F1
#
_entry.id   AF-A0A7J6T1Y7-F1
#
_cell.length_a   1.000
_cell.length_b   1.000
_cell.length_c   1.000
_cell.angle_alpha   90.00
_cell.angle_beta   90.00
_cell.angle_gamma   90.00
#
_symmetry.space_group_name_H-M   'P 1'
#
loop_
_entity.id
_entity.type
_entity.pdbx_description
1 polymer ?
#
loop_
_entity_poly.entity_id
_entity_poly.type
_entity_poly.pdbx_seq_one_letter_code
_entity_poly.pdbx_strand_id
1 'polypeptide(L)'
;MNEQLMSQRRSIKRKLPDIQQAKETVTYLKKQKEEGVGEYRCRFPLTDNAHANAKVNPQEIDSVCLWLGANILLEYKLDEA
;
A
#
# COMPACT_ATOMS: atom_id res chain seq x y z
N MET A 1 4.48 -24.23 24.96
CA MET A 1 3.89 -24.56 23.64
C MET A 1 2.68 -23.67 23.30
N ASN A 2 1.60 -23.63 24.12
CA ASN A 2 0.39 -22.84 23.80
C ASN A 2 0.60 -21.31 23.77
N GLU A 3 1.43 -20.74 24.66
CA GLU A 3 1.67 -19.29 24.67
C GLU A 3 2.41 -18.79 23.42
N GLN A 4 3.36 -19.59 22.92
CA GLN A 4 4.11 -19.27 21.69
C GLN A 4 3.19 -19.22 20.47
N LEU A 5 2.30 -20.22 20.33
CA LEU A 5 1.28 -20.27 19.27
C LEU A 5 0.32 -19.07 19.34
N MET A 6 -0.08 -18.67 20.56
CA MET A 6 -0.96 -17.52 20.77
C MET A 6 -0.27 -16.19 20.42
N SER A 7 1.04 -16.06 20.68
CA SER A 7 1.83 -14.88 20.31
C SER A 7 2.01 -14.74 18.79
N GLN A 8 2.26 -15.85 18.09
CA GLN A 8 2.38 -15.90 16.64
C GLN A 8 1.05 -15.53 15.98
N ARG A 9 -0.07 -16.11 16.46
CA ARG A 9 -1.42 -15.79 15.99
C ARG A 9 -1.75 -14.31 16.18
N ARG A 10 -1.37 -13.71 17.30
CA ARG A 10 -1.59 -12.28 17.58
C ARG A 10 -0.78 -11.39 16.63
N SER A 11 0.45 -11.78 16.32
CA SER A 11 1.33 -11.04 15.41
C SER A 11 0.79 -11.05 13.97
N ILE A 12 0.31 -12.20 13.50
CA ILE A 12 -0.35 -12.30 12.18
C ILE A 12 -1.61 -11.43 12.14
N LYS A 13 -2.45 -11.50 13.19
CA LYS A 13 -3.65 -10.67 13.28
C LYS A 13 -3.38 -9.17 13.28
N ARG A 14 -2.23 -8.72 13.82
CA ARG A 14 -1.83 -7.31 13.78
C ARG A 14 -1.45 -6.83 12.39
N LYS A 15 -0.82 -7.69 11.57
CA LYS A 15 -0.39 -7.35 10.20
C LYS A 15 -1.51 -7.46 9.17
N LEU A 16 -2.54 -8.25 9.47
CA LEU A 16 -3.68 -8.46 8.59
C LEU A 16 -4.36 -7.16 8.10
N PRO A 17 -4.69 -6.17 8.96
CA PRO A 17 -5.29 -4.92 8.51
C PRO A 17 -4.37 -4.15 7.55
N ASP A 18 -3.07 -4.10 7.83
CA ASP A 18 -2.10 -3.38 6.99
C ASP A 18 -2.03 -4.00 5.58
N ILE A 19 -2.03 -5.34 5.48
CA ILE A 19 -2.04 -6.05 4.19
C ILE A 19 -3.35 -5.80 3.45
N GLN A 20 -4.49 -5.80 4.15
CA GLN A 20 -5.78 -5.54 3.53
C GLN A 20 -5.87 -4.12 2.97
N GLN A 21 -5.36 -3.14 3.72
CA GLN A 21 -5.32 -1.74 3.29
C GLN A 21 -4.38 -1.54 2.09
N ALA A 22 -3.23 -2.21 2.06
CA ALA A 22 -2.34 -2.20 0.91
C ALA A 22 -3.03 -2.75 -0.35
N LYS A 23 -3.70 -3.90 -0.23
CA LYS A 23 -4.46 -4.51 -1.34
C LYS A 23 -5.58 -3.61 -1.85
N GLU A 24 -6.32 -2.98 -0.94
CA GLU A 24 -7.39 -2.05 -1.29
C GLU A 24 -6.85 -0.83 -2.05
N THR A 25 -5.70 -0.30 -1.62
CA THR A 25 -5.04 0.83 -2.29
C THR A 25 -4.61 0.48 -3.71
N VAL A 26 -3.98 -0.69 -3.92
CA VAL A 26 -3.58 -1.16 -5.27
C VAL A 26 -4.80 -1.36 -6.16
N THR A 27 -5.86 -1.97 -5.63
CA THR A 27 -7.12 -2.18 -6.35
C THR A 27 -7.77 -0.85 -6.73
N TYR A 28 -7.76 0.13 -5.83
CA TYR A 28 -8.26 1.48 -6.10
C TYR A 28 -7.46 2.15 -7.22
N LEU A 29 -6.14 2.09 -7.19
CA LEU A 29 -5.28 2.65 -8.25
C LEU A 29 -5.55 2.00 -9.62
N LYS A 30 -5.68 0.67 -9.68
CA LYS A 30 -6.06 -0.05 -10.90
C LYS A 30 -7.40 0.44 -11.45
N LYS A 31 -8.42 0.52 -10.59
CA LYS A 31 -9.75 0.99 -10.96
C LYS A 31 -9.74 2.44 -11.48
N GLN A 32 -9.00 3.34 -10.84
CA GLN A 32 -8.87 4.72 -11.30
C GLN A 32 -8.20 4.82 -12.68
N LYS A 33 -7.25 3.93 -12.97
CA LYS A 33 -6.61 3.82 -14.28
C LYS A 33 -7.59 3.30 -15.35
N GLU A 34 -8.37 2.28 -15.05
CA GLU A 34 -9.41 1.74 -15.95
C GLU A 34 -10.54 2.74 -16.24
N GLU A 35 -10.98 3.48 -15.22
CA GLU A 35 -12.03 4.51 -15.34
C GLU A 35 -11.56 5.78 -16.06
N GLY A 36 -10.27 5.90 -16.36
CA GLY A 36 -9.73 7.07 -17.07
C GLY A 36 -9.73 8.33 -16.23
N VAL A 37 -9.67 8.21 -14.90
CA VAL A 37 -9.70 9.38 -14.00
C VAL A 37 -8.43 10.21 -14.20
N GLY A 38 -8.62 11.51 -14.44
CA GLY A 38 -7.53 12.46 -14.63
C GLY A 38 -6.76 12.77 -13.34
N GLU A 39 -5.86 13.75 -13.42
CA GLU A 39 -5.07 14.20 -12.26
C GLU A 39 -5.96 14.59 -11.08
N TYR A 40 -5.67 14.04 -9.90
CA TYR A 40 -6.28 14.46 -8.64
C TYR A 40 -5.23 14.86 -7.61
N ARG A 41 -5.67 15.53 -6.55
CA ARG A 41 -4.80 15.94 -5.44
C ARG A 41 -4.92 14.94 -4.29
N CYS A 42 -3.78 14.40 -3.87
CA CYS A 42 -3.68 13.57 -2.68
C CYS A 42 -2.75 14.19 -1.65
N ARG A 43 -3.01 13.84 -0.38
CA ARG A 43 -2.23 14.30 0.76
C ARG A 43 -1.41 13.14 1.30
N PHE A 44 -0.09 13.25 1.20
CA PHE A 44 0.85 12.22 1.64
C PHE A 44 1.49 12.60 2.97
N PRO A 45 1.55 11.68 3.95
CA PRO A 45 2.27 11.92 5.20
C PRO A 45 3.78 11.95 4.93
N LEU A 46 4.44 13.03 5.35
CA LEU A 46 5.91 13.16 5.37
C LEU A 46 6.47 12.76 6.74
N THR A 47 5.75 13.16 7.78
CA THR A 47 6.01 12.85 9.19
C THR A 47 4.66 12.72 9.90
N ASP A 48 4.65 12.29 11.16
CA ASP A 48 3.41 12.12 11.93
C ASP A 48 2.57 13.42 12.02
N ASN A 49 3.21 14.59 11.95
CA ASN A 49 2.55 15.90 12.07
C ASN A 49 2.53 16.71 10.77
N ALA A 50 3.18 16.24 9.70
CA ALA A 50 3.32 17.01 8.45
C ALA A 50 2.87 16.20 7.24
N HIS A 51 2.14 16.86 6.36
CA HIS A 51 1.60 16.26 5.15
C HIS A 51 1.89 17.13 3.93
N ALA A 52 2.31 16.51 2.84
CA ALA A 52 2.48 17.16 1.54
C ALA A 52 1.24 16.98 0.67
N ASN A 53 0.88 18.03 -0.07
CA ASN A 53 -0.09 17.90 -1.15
C ASN A 53 0.66 17.56 -2.43
N ALA A 54 0.27 16.48 -3.09
CA ALA A 54 0.82 16.07 -4.37
C ALA A 54 -0.30 15.88 -5.38
N LYS A 55 0.03 16.11 -6.64
CA LYS A 55 -0.80 15.77 -7.79
C LYS A 55 -0.46 14.36 -8.21
N VAL A 56 -1.48 13.53 -8.38
CA VAL A 56 -1.35 12.12 -8.74
C VAL A 56 -2.12 11.90 -10.02
N ASN A 57 -1.45 11.38 -11.05
CA ASN A 57 -2.07 10.96 -12.28
C ASN A 57 -2.04 9.42 -12.37
N PRO A 58 -3.18 8.73 -12.19
CA PRO A 58 -3.26 7.27 -12.25
C PRO A 58 -2.75 6.66 -13.57
N GLN A 59 -2.84 7.42 -14.67
CA GLN A 59 -2.42 6.94 -15.99
C GLN A 59 -0.89 6.83 -16.12
N GLU A 60 -0.15 7.63 -15.35
CA GLU A 60 1.32 7.63 -15.35
C GLU A 60 1.91 6.63 -14.35
N ILE A 61 1.06 5.95 -13.57
CA ILE A 61 1.50 4.96 -12.57
C ILE A 61 1.43 3.58 -13.21
N ASP A 62 2.59 2.95 -13.40
CA ASP A 62 2.72 1.59 -13.93
C ASP A 62 3.17 0.58 -12.88
N SER A 63 3.82 1.06 -11.81
CA SER A 63 4.42 0.24 -10.76
C SER A 63 4.19 0.80 -9.36
N VAL A 64 4.29 -0.07 -8.37
CA VAL A 64 4.21 0.25 -6.94
C VAL A 64 5.36 -0.40 -6.19
N CYS A 65 5.84 0.27 -5.13
CA CYS A 65 6.90 -0.25 -4.28
C CYS A 65 6.32 -1.02 -3.09
N LEU A 66 6.64 -2.31 -2.97
CA LEU A 66 6.22 -3.17 -1.88
C LEU A 66 7.37 -3.43 -0.91
N TRP A 67 7.06 -3.43 0.39
CA TRP A 67 8.00 -3.76 1.45
C TRP A 67 7.88 -5.23 1.82
N LEU A 68 8.89 -6.03 1.46
CA LEU A 68 8.90 -7.48 1.71
C LEU A 68 9.48 -7.85 3.09
N GLY A 69 10.00 -6.86 3.82
CA GLY A 69 10.73 -7.07 5.07
C GLY A 69 12.23 -7.19 4.84
N ALA A 70 12.98 -7.44 5.92
CA ALA A 70 14.46 -7.50 5.91
C ALA A 70 15.15 -6.27 5.28
N ASN A 71 14.52 -5.09 5.38
CA ASN A 71 14.97 -3.84 4.76
C ASN A 71 15.01 -3.87 3.22
N ILE A 72 14.15 -4.69 2.61
CA ILE A 72 14.05 -4.84 1.17
C ILE A 72 12.74 -4.22 0.67
N LEU A 73 12.90 -3.25 -0.23
CA LEU A 73 11.83 -2.65 -1.03
C LEU A 73 11.99 -3.16 -2.47
N LEU A 74 10.91 -3.65 -3.08
CA LEU A 74 10.90 -4.00 -4.50
C LEU A 74 9.79 -3.25 -5.23
N GLU A 75 10.10 -2.87 -6.46
CA GLU A 75 9.15 -2.36 -7.42
C GLU A 75 8.46 -3.52 -8.13
N TYR A 76 7.13 -3.51 -8.12
CA TYR A 76 6.28 -4.46 -8.84
C TYR A 76 5.39 -3.70 -9.79
N LYS A 77 5.10 -4.28 -10.96
CA LYS A 77 4.05 -3.75 -11.84
C LYS A 77 2.72 -3.82 -11.12
N LEU A 78 1.81 -2.89 -11.42
CA LEU A 78 0.47 -2.88 -10.85
C LEU A 78 -0.18 -4.26 -10.96
N ASP A 79 -0.07 -4.95 -12.09
CA ASP A 79 -0.68 -6.27 -12.30
C ASP A 79 -0.10 -7.39 -11.42
N GLU A 80 1.17 -7.27 -11.02
CA GLU A 80 1.89 -8.27 -10.23
C GLU A 80 1.81 -8.00 -8.71
N ALA A 81 1.46 -6.77 -8.33
CA ALA A 81 1.23 -6.32 -6.95
C ALA A 81 -0.19 -6.63 -6.45
#